data_AF-A0A2V9M1H4-F1
#
_entry.id   AF-A0A2V9M1H4-F1
#
_cell.length_a   1.000
_cell.length_b   1.000
_cell.length_c   1.000
_cell.angle_alpha   90.00
_cell.angle_beta   90.00
_cell.angle_gamma   90.00
#
_symmetry.space_group_name_H-M   'P 1'
#
loop_
_entity.id
_entity.type
_entity.pdbx_description
1 polymer ?
#
loop_
_entity_poly.entity_id
_entity_poly.type
_entity_poly.pdbx_seq_one_letter_code
_entity_poly.pdbx_strand_id
1 'polypeptide(L)' 'FLGKSTTHTPSDLSLRLLQEAHVAVVPGEAFGTERHLRISYATSQEQLEKGIQRLADFLTSL' A
#
# COMPACT_ATOMS: atom_id res chain seq x y z
N PHE A 1 6.23 3.18 22.57
CA PHE A 1 6.50 3.59 21.18
C PHE A 1 5.28 3.25 20.35
N LEU A 2 4.83 4.21 19.51
CA LEU A 2 3.71 4.16 18.56
C LEU A 2 2.31 4.47 19.11
N GLY A 3 2.05 5.76 19.28
CA GLY A 3 0.70 6.31 19.40
C GLY A 3 0.20 6.81 18.05
N LYS A 4 -1.06 6.47 17.73
CA LYS A 4 -1.94 7.03 16.68
C LYS A 4 -1.55 6.72 15.23
N SER A 5 -2.15 5.65 14.69
CA SER A 5 -2.15 5.25 13.27
C SER A 5 -2.73 6.33 12.36
N THR A 6 -1.95 7.36 12.07
CA THR A 6 -2.32 8.38 11.10
C THR A 6 -1.45 8.16 9.87
N THR A 7 -2.08 7.82 8.73
CA THR A 7 -1.40 7.69 7.44
C THR A 7 -1.07 9.08 6.91
N HIS A 8 0.09 9.61 7.28
CA HIS A 8 0.53 10.94 6.85
C HIS A 8 1.48 10.88 5.65
N THR A 9 2.15 9.75 5.45
CA THR A 9 3.15 9.57 4.37
C THR A 9 2.85 8.33 3.53
N PRO A 10 3.32 8.26 2.26
CA PRO A 10 3.24 7.04 1.48
C PRO A 10 3.97 5.86 2.14
N SER A 11 5.06 6.12 2.89
CA SER A 11 5.73 5.11 3.71
C SER A 11 4.83 4.52 4.79
N ASP A 12 4.08 5.35 5.53
CA ASP A 12 3.13 4.87 6.54
C ASP A 12 2.01 4.04 5.91
N LEU A 13 1.45 4.51 4.79
CA LEU A 13 0.41 3.80 4.07
C LEU A 13 0.92 2.46 3.53
N SER A 14 2.14 2.43 2.97
CA SER A 14 2.78 1.20 2.50
C SER A 14 2.95 0.17 3.62
N LEU A 15 3.38 0.62 4.81
CA LEU A 15 3.55 -0.27 5.97
C LEU A 15 2.21 -0.84 6.44
N ARG A 16 1.16 -0.02 6.50
CA ARG A 16 -0.19 -0.49 6.86
C ARG A 16 -0.75 -1.46 5.84
N LEU A 17 -0.61 -1.19 4.53
CA LEU A 17 -1.02 -2.13 3.47
C LEU A 17 -0.30 -3.48 3.60
N LEU A 18 0.99 -3.47 3.95
CA LEU A 18 1.74 -4.69 4.16
C LEU A 18 1.26 -5.47 5.39
N GLN A 19 1.02 -4.78 6.51
CA GLN A 19 0.68 -5.40 7.80
C GLN A 19 -0.79 -5.83 7.90
N GLU A 20 -1.72 -4.99 7.43
CA GLU A 20 -3.16 -5.18 7.61
C GLU A 20 -3.79 -5.87 6.39
N ALA A 21 -3.33 -5.56 5.17
CA ALA A 21 -3.92 -6.07 3.92
C ALA A 21 -3.06 -7.15 3.24
N HIS A 22 -1.84 -7.41 3.72
CA HIS A 22 -0.87 -8.29 3.08
C HIS A 22 -0.60 -7.91 1.61
N VAL A 23 -0.50 -6.61 1.31
CA VAL A 23 -0.17 -6.07 0.00
C VAL A 23 1.14 -5.27 0.09
N ALA A 24 2.18 -5.74 -0.59
CA ALA A 24 3.46 -5.04 -0.68
C ALA A 24 3.43 -4.02 -1.83
N VAL A 25 3.71 -2.76 -1.51
CA VAL A 25 3.84 -1.65 -2.47
C VAL A 25 5.13 -0.88 -2.20
N VAL A 26 5.59 -0.08 -3.15
CA VAL A 26 6.79 0.74 -2.96
C VAL A 26 6.38 2.19 -2.69
N PRO A 27 6.82 2.79 -1.57
CA PRO A 27 6.56 4.19 -1.27
C PRO A 27 7.26 5.11 -2.28
N GLY A 28 6.61 6.23 -2.62
CA GLY A 28 7.05 7.15 -3.66
C GLY A 28 8.26 8.00 -3.28
N GLU A 29 8.60 8.08 -1.99
CA GLU A 29 9.68 8.91 -1.45
C GLU A 29 11.04 8.52 -2.06
N ALA A 30 11.23 7.21 -2.32
CA ALA A 30 12.41 6.69 -3.01
C ALA A 30 12.54 7.17 -4.48
N PHE A 31 11.49 7.75 -5.04
CA PHE A 31 11.40 8.26 -6.41
C PHE A 31 11.12 9.78 -6.44
N GLY A 32 11.26 10.48 -5.30
CA GLY A 32 11.10 11.93 -5.22
C GLY A 32 9.65 12.42 -5.16
N THR A 33 8.69 11.59 -4.72
CA THR A 33 7.30 12.01 -4.53
C THR A 33 6.72 11.58 -3.18
N GLU A 34 6.10 12.52 -2.48
CA GLU A 34 5.46 12.28 -1.17
C GLU A 34 3.96 11.99 -1.29
N ARG A 35 3.45 11.77 -2.50
CA ARG A 35 2.00 11.65 -2.76
C ARG A 35 1.57 10.39 -3.49
N HIS A 36 2.51 9.55 -3.90
CA HIS A 36 2.21 8.39 -4.75
C HIS A 36 2.84 7.11 -4.20
N LEU A 37 2.25 5.98 -4.60
CA LEU A 37 2.78 4.64 -4.41
C LEU A 37 3.07 4.02 -5.78
N ARG A 38 4.06 3.13 -5.84
CA ARG A 38 4.36 2.36 -7.04
C ARG A 38 3.93 0.91 -6.86
N ILE A 39 3.15 0.41 -7.82
CA ILE A 39 2.68 -0.97 -7.88
C ILE A 39 3.33 -1.67 -9.07
N SER A 40 3.90 -2.85 -8.84
CA SER A 40 4.38 -3.71 -9.93
C SER A 40 3.22 -4.50 -10.50
N TYR A 41 3.06 -4.49 -11.82
CA TYR A 41 2.05 -5.29 -12.52
C TYR A 41 2.66 -6.47 -13.31
N ALA A 42 3.98 -6.66 -13.26
CA ALA A 42 4.68 -7.74 -13.95
C ALA A 42 4.56 -9.06 -13.17
N THR A 43 3.33 -9.59 -13.07
CA THR A 43 2.99 -10.85 -12.39
C THR A 43 1.77 -11.49 -13.07
N SER A 44 1.25 -12.60 -12.55
CA SER A 44 0.06 -13.24 -13.12
C SER A 44 -1.21 -12.41 -12.88
N GLN A 45 -2.18 -12.53 -13.79
CA GLN A 45 -3.50 -11.90 -13.67
C GLN A 45 -4.18 -12.22 -12.34
N GLU A 46 -4.11 -13.48 -11.88
CA GLU A 46 -4.66 -13.92 -10.60
C GLU A 46 -4.05 -13.17 -9.40
N GLN A 47 -2.73 -12.98 -9.39
CA GLN A 47 -2.06 -12.23 -8.33
C GLN A 47 -2.43 -10.74 -8.37
N LEU A 48 -2.60 -10.18 -9.57
CA LEU A 48 -3.05 -8.79 -9.73
C LEU A 48 -4.47 -8.61 -9.20
N GLU A 49 -5.42 -9.44 -9.61
CA GLU A 49 -6.82 -9.37 -9.16
C GLU A 49 -6.91 -9.48 -7.64
N LYS A 50 -6.22 -10.46 -7.06
CA LYS A 50 -6.17 -10.66 -5.60
C LYS A 50 -5.53 -9.46 -4.88
N GLY A 51 -4.44 -8.92 -5.41
CA GLY A 51 -3.75 -7.76 -4.85
C GLY A 51 -4.60 -6.49 -4.87
N ILE A 52 -5.26 -6.23 -6.01
CA ILE A 52 -6.15 -5.08 -6.18
C ILE A 52 -7.41 -5.21 -5.31
N GLN A 53 -8.00 -6.40 -5.19
CA GLN A 53 -9.14 -6.61 -4.30
C GLN A 53 -8.80 -6.30 -2.84
N ARG A 54 -7.67 -6.83 -2.33
CA ARG A 54 -7.19 -6.54 -0.97
C ARG A 54 -6.92 -5.06 -0.74
N LEU A 55 -6.35 -4.39 -1.75
CA LEU A 55 -6.10 -2.96 -1.71
C LEU A 55 -7.43 -2.19 -1.60
N ALA A 56 -8.43 -2.53 -2.42
CA ALA A 56 -9.74 -1.89 -2.40
C ALA A 56 -10.47 -2.12 -1.07
N ASP A 57 -10.44 -3.35 -0.54
CA ASP A 57 -11.06 -3.70 0.74
C ASP A 57 -10.44 -2.88 1.88
N PHE A 58 -9.11 -2.81 1.94
CA PHE A 58 -8.40 -2.00 2.93
C PHE A 58 -8.78 -0.52 2.84
N LEU A 59 -8.72 0.08 1.64
CA LEU A 59 -9.01 1.50 1.45
C LEU A 59 -10.46 1.86 1.78
N THR A 60 -11.39 0.93 1.59
CA THR A 60 -12.81 1.13 1.95
C THR A 60 -13.03 1.03 3.46
N SER A 61 -12.12 0.38 4.19
CA SER A 61 -12.18 0.23 5.65
C SER A 61 -11.51 1.36 6.44
N LEU A 62 -10.84 2.30 5.75
CA LEU A 62 -10.22 3.49 6.34
C LEU A 62 -11.26 4.54 6.73
#